data_AF-X1RBS0-F1
#
_entry.id   AF-X1RBS0-F1
#
_cell.length_a   1.000
_cell.length_b   1.000
_cell.length_c   1.000
_cell.angle_alpha   90.00
_cell.angle_beta   90.00
_cell.angle_gamma   90.00
#
_symmetry.space_group_name_H-M   'P 1'
#
loop_
_entity.id
_entity.type
_entity.pdbx_description
1 polymer ?
#
loop_
_entity_poly.entity_id
_entity_poly.type
_entity_poly.pdbx_seq_one_letter_code
_entity_poly.pdbx_strand_id
1 'polypeptide(L)'
;MISSIIIILILTPFIPAVDADPIAEDPFVSIIAVAWAGVFEELSFRLILIGVPMVFVVLIRFIIQENAKTDPISLEKMVEKKRLKVSDIFLALRGKYKTIGYVEWSLIGASSLIFGFAHWEGWTGSWGAWKILQAGLSGFFLSYAFVKYGIESAIFIHITNNVLSALSVVSVVVGDSSWITVITNFLIWGLMFIGIMKGVSVIINFFLNRNIKQRAQTSYL
;
A
#
# COMPACT_ATOMS: atom_id res chain seq x y z
N MET A 1 -13.25 11.17 13.75
CA MET A 1 -12.59 12.45 14.14
C MET A 1 -11.88 12.40 15.48
N ILE A 2 -12.21 11.50 16.42
CA ILE A 2 -11.38 11.24 17.62
C ILE A 2 -10.44 10.03 17.42
N SER A 3 -10.80 9.08 16.54
CA SER A 3 -10.02 7.86 16.29
C SER A 3 -8.66 8.07 15.59
N SER A 4 -8.54 9.08 14.72
CA SER A 4 -7.28 9.37 14.00
C SER A 4 -6.26 10.14 14.85
N ILE A 5 -6.74 10.97 15.78
CA ILE A 5 -5.91 11.64 16.79
C ILE A 5 -5.40 10.59 17.78
N ILE A 6 -6.22 9.60 18.15
CA ILE A 6 -5.82 8.52 19.04
C ILE A 6 -4.76 7.61 18.39
N ILE A 7 -4.79 7.34 17.07
CA ILE A 7 -3.75 6.52 16.42
C ILE A 7 -2.41 7.28 16.37
N ILE A 8 -2.44 8.59 16.10
CA ILE A 8 -1.24 9.43 16.17
C ILE A 8 -0.77 9.52 17.64
N LEU A 9 -1.65 9.76 18.63
CA LEU A 9 -1.27 9.85 20.05
C LEU A 9 -0.88 8.54 20.73
N ILE A 10 -1.36 7.38 20.25
CA ILE A 10 -1.01 6.05 20.80
C ILE A 10 0.31 5.54 20.19
N LEU A 11 0.67 5.98 18.98
CA LEU A 11 1.93 5.62 18.32
C LEU A 11 3.04 6.67 18.47
N THR A 12 2.71 7.94 18.75
CA THR A 12 3.71 8.98 19.04
C THR A 12 4.56 8.74 20.29
N PRO A 13 4.17 8.03 21.36
CA PRO A 13 5.12 7.76 22.45
C PRO A 13 6.23 6.78 22.05
N PHE A 14 6.17 6.15 20.87
CA PHE A 14 7.22 5.26 20.34
C PHE A 14 8.12 5.88 19.26
N ILE A 15 7.79 7.08 18.79
CA ILE A 15 8.73 7.89 18.02
C ILE A 15 9.17 8.96 19.02
N PRO A 16 10.38 8.90 19.61
CA PRO A 16 10.86 10.04 20.37
C PRO A 16 10.67 11.25 19.47
N ALA A 17 10.00 12.28 19.99
CA ALA A 17 10.00 13.57 19.34
C ALA A 17 11.48 13.92 19.17
N VAL A 18 11.99 13.70 17.95
CA VAL A 18 13.32 14.15 17.57
C VAL A 18 13.14 15.65 17.54
N ASP A 19 13.46 16.26 18.68
CA ASP A 19 13.59 17.69 18.81
C ASP A 19 14.40 18.17 17.62
N ALA A 20 13.89 19.21 16.98
CA ALA A 20 14.35 19.73 15.71
C ALA A 20 15.77 20.31 15.80
N ASP A 21 16.77 19.44 15.93
CA ASP A 21 18.17 19.74 15.71
C ASP A 21 18.68 18.85 14.56
N PRO A 22 18.58 19.30 13.30
CA PRO A 22 18.69 18.42 12.12
C PRO A 22 20.10 17.89 11.82
N ILE A 23 21.08 18.09 12.71
CA ILE A 23 22.51 17.88 12.41
C ILE A 23 23.26 17.10 13.53
N ALA A 24 22.61 16.76 14.65
CA ALA A 24 23.28 16.10 15.79
C ALA A 24 23.03 14.59 15.93
N GLU A 25 22.15 13.98 15.13
CA GLU A 25 21.90 12.54 15.19
C GLU A 25 22.81 11.76 14.23
N ASP A 26 23.35 10.65 14.74
CA ASP A 26 24.07 9.66 13.96
C ASP A 26 23.25 9.27 12.71
N PRO A 27 23.80 9.38 11.49
CA PRO A 27 23.11 8.99 10.25
C PRO A 27 22.50 7.58 10.29
N PHE A 28 23.10 6.66 11.04
CA PHE A 28 22.54 5.32 11.25
C PHE A 28 21.21 5.36 12.02
N VAL A 29 21.11 6.21 13.05
CA VAL A 29 19.87 6.40 13.83
C VAL A 29 18.76 6.95 12.93
N SER A 30 19.06 7.96 12.11
CA SER A 30 18.10 8.52 11.15
C SER A 30 17.61 7.49 10.13
N ILE A 31 18.50 6.65 9.57
CA ILE A 31 18.11 5.60 8.61
C ILE A 31 17.21 4.55 9.27
N ILE A 32 17.52 4.15 10.51
CA ILE A 32 16.71 3.21 11.27
C ILE A 32 15.34 3.83 11.59
N ALA A 33 15.29 5.10 11.98
CA ALA A 33 14.06 5.80 12.30
C ALA A 33 13.10 5.86 11.10
N VAL A 34 13.58 6.22 9.90
CA VAL A 34 12.72 6.27 8.70
C VAL A 34 12.31 4.88 8.19
N ALA A 35 13.15 3.86 8.41
CA ALA A 35 12.78 2.48 8.14
C ALA A 35 11.65 2.03 9.07
N TRP A 36 11.76 2.34 10.35
CA TRP A 36 10.74 2.04 11.36
C TRP A 36 9.43 2.78 11.07
N ALA A 37 9.51 4.07 10.73
CA ALA A 37 8.36 4.87 10.31
C ALA A 37 7.56 4.21 9.17
N GLY A 38 8.26 3.70 8.14
CA GLY A 38 7.62 2.98 7.04
C GLY A 38 6.82 1.76 7.49
N VAL A 39 7.27 1.03 8.52
CA VAL A 39 6.52 -0.10 9.11
C VAL A 39 5.20 0.39 9.72
N PHE A 40 5.23 1.44 10.55
CA PHE A 40 4.03 1.94 11.21
C PHE A 40 3.06 2.58 10.23
N GLU A 41 3.56 3.24 9.20
CA GLU A 41 2.72 3.79 8.14
C GLU A 41 2.01 2.67 7.40
N GLU A 42 2.70 1.59 7.03
CA GLU A 42 2.03 0.45 6.40
C GLU A 42 1.02 -0.22 7.35
N LEU A 43 1.36 -0.45 8.61
CA LEU A 43 0.40 -0.99 9.57
C LEU A 43 -0.81 -0.07 9.74
N SER A 44 -0.60 1.24 9.85
CA SER A 44 -1.69 2.21 10.05
C SER A 44 -2.58 2.32 8.82
N PHE A 45 -1.99 2.58 7.65
CA PHE A 45 -2.78 2.80 6.45
C PHE A 45 -3.33 1.50 5.85
N ARG A 46 -2.64 0.37 5.94
CA ARG A 46 -3.06 -0.86 5.23
C ARG A 46 -3.82 -1.79 6.15
N LEU A 47 -3.33 -2.02 7.37
CA LEU A 47 -4.07 -2.86 8.31
C LEU A 47 -5.37 -2.18 8.71
N ILE A 48 -5.34 -0.89 9.07
CA ILE A 48 -6.53 -0.20 9.60
C ILE A 48 -7.47 0.26 8.48
N LEU A 49 -6.98 0.89 7.41
CA LEU A 49 -7.88 1.43 6.37
C LEU A 49 -8.30 0.41 5.31
N ILE A 50 -7.63 -0.74 5.22
CA ILE A 50 -7.98 -1.79 4.25
C ILE A 50 -8.26 -3.11 4.96
N GLY A 51 -7.31 -3.64 5.73
CA GLY A 51 -7.43 -4.93 6.41
C GLY A 51 -8.65 -5.04 7.31
N VAL A 52 -8.86 -4.07 8.21
CA VAL A 52 -9.99 -4.04 9.15
C VAL A 52 -11.33 -3.94 8.42
N PRO A 53 -11.55 -3.01 7.46
CA PRO A 53 -12.75 -3.03 6.62
C PRO A 53 -12.97 -4.36 5.91
N MET A 54 -11.91 -5.00 5.43
CA MET A 54 -12.00 -6.30 4.78
C MET A 54 -12.38 -7.43 5.73
N VAL A 55 -11.95 -7.38 6.99
CA VAL A 55 -12.43 -8.29 8.05
C VAL A 55 -13.95 -8.21 8.16
N PHE A 56 -14.53 -7.01 8.22
CA PHE A 56 -15.99 -6.84 8.28
C PHE A 56 -16.68 -7.37 7.02
N VAL A 57 -16.13 -7.12 5.83
CA VAL A 57 -16.68 -7.63 4.57
C VAL A 57 -16.70 -9.16 4.56
N VAL A 58 -15.61 -9.81 4.98
CA VAL A 58 -15.53 -11.27 5.05
C VAL A 58 -16.44 -11.82 6.13
N LEU A 59 -16.53 -11.17 7.29
CA LEU A 59 -17.42 -11.56 8.39
C LEU A 59 -18.89 -11.52 7.98
N ILE A 60 -19.34 -10.43 7.33
CA ILE A 60 -20.72 -10.31 6.85
C ILE A 60 -21.02 -11.42 5.83
N ARG A 61 -20.10 -11.67 4.89
CA ARG A 61 -20.27 -12.76 3.91
C ARG A 61 -20.32 -14.13 4.58
N PHE A 62 -19.53 -14.35 5.62
CA PHE A 62 -19.52 -15.58 6.40
C PHE A 62 -20.87 -15.79 7.11
N ILE A 63 -21.39 -14.76 7.80
CA ILE A 63 -22.70 -14.83 8.48
C ILE A 63 -23.83 -15.13 7.49
N ILE A 64 -23.85 -14.46 6.33
CA ILE A 64 -24.85 -14.71 5.29
C ILE A 64 -24.78 -16.17 4.81
N GLN A 65 -23.58 -16.71 4.57
CA GLN A 65 -23.41 -18.11 4.15
C GLN A 65 -23.87 -19.10 5.22
N GLU A 66 -23.62 -18.81 6.49
CA GLU A 66 -24.03 -19.66 7.60
C GLU A 66 -25.56 -19.64 7.80
N ASN A 67 -26.21 -18.49 7.61
CA ASN A 67 -27.67 -18.37 7.67
C ASN A 67 -28.36 -18.98 6.43
N ALA A 68 -27.75 -18.91 5.24
CA ALA A 68 -28.27 -19.52 4.02
C ALA A 68 -28.34 -21.06 4.09
N LYS A 69 -27.65 -21.69 5.06
CA LYS A 69 -27.74 -23.14 5.33
C LYS A 69 -29.16 -23.65 5.53
N THR A 70 -30.06 -22.79 5.98
CA THR A 70 -31.44 -23.17 6.27
C THR A 70 -32.36 -23.15 5.05
N ASP A 71 -31.92 -22.59 3.90
CA ASP A 71 -32.69 -22.55 2.66
C ASP A 71 -31.92 -23.23 1.50
N PRO A 72 -32.36 -24.42 1.04
CA PRO A 72 -31.71 -25.19 -0.03
C PRO A 72 -31.51 -24.43 -1.34
N ILE A 73 -32.45 -23.54 -1.70
CA ILE A 73 -32.43 -22.79 -2.98
C ILE A 73 -31.39 -21.67 -2.91
N SER A 74 -31.27 -21.02 -1.75
CA SER A 74 -30.23 -20.02 -1.51
C SER A 74 -28.84 -20.64 -1.47
N LEU A 75 -28.73 -21.87 -0.96
CA LEU A 75 -27.47 -22.59 -0.84
C LEU A 75 -26.88 -22.91 -2.21
N GLU A 76 -27.69 -23.41 -3.14
CA GLU A 76 -27.22 -23.83 -4.47
C GLU A 76 -26.60 -22.67 -5.25
N LYS A 77 -27.22 -21.48 -5.19
CA LYS A 77 -26.66 -20.23 -5.75
C LYS A 77 -25.41 -19.72 -5.03
N MET A 78 -25.23 -20.07 -3.75
CA MET A 78 -24.05 -19.67 -2.97
C MET A 78 -22.90 -20.68 -3.02
N VAL A 79 -23.19 -21.97 -3.27
CA VAL A 79 -22.22 -23.07 -3.37
C VAL A 79 -21.33 -22.95 -4.61
N GLU A 80 -21.80 -22.28 -5.68
CA GLU A 80 -20.93 -21.84 -6.78
C GLU A 80 -19.77 -20.95 -6.29
N LYS A 81 -19.94 -20.24 -5.17
CA LYS A 81 -18.87 -19.48 -4.52
C LYS A 81 -18.18 -20.33 -3.45
N LYS A 82 -16.85 -20.24 -3.43
CA LYS A 82 -16.00 -20.86 -2.39
C LYS A 82 -16.55 -20.53 -1.00
N ARG A 83 -16.80 -21.58 -0.20
CA ARG A 83 -17.23 -21.47 1.19
C ARG A 83 -16.15 -20.81 2.05
N LEU A 84 -16.55 -19.83 2.85
CA LEU A 84 -15.66 -19.11 3.76
C LEU A 84 -15.45 -19.89 5.06
N LYS A 85 -14.22 -19.82 5.58
CA LYS A 85 -13.82 -20.36 6.88
C LYS A 85 -13.51 -19.22 7.85
N VAL A 86 -13.54 -19.48 9.15
CA VAL A 86 -13.13 -18.51 10.18
C VAL A 86 -11.70 -18.02 9.94
N SER A 87 -10.81 -18.87 9.44
CA SER A 87 -9.45 -18.47 9.05
C SER A 87 -9.42 -17.37 7.98
N ASP A 88 -10.40 -17.33 7.08
CA ASP A 88 -10.46 -16.32 6.02
C ASP A 88 -10.73 -14.91 6.59
N ILE A 89 -11.35 -14.82 7.78
CA ILE A 89 -11.55 -13.55 8.50
C ILE A 89 -10.19 -12.99 8.93
N PHE A 90 -9.34 -13.80 9.56
CA PHE A 90 -8.00 -13.36 9.98
C PHE A 90 -7.07 -13.14 8.79
N LEU A 91 -7.19 -13.96 7.74
CA LEU A 91 -6.42 -13.77 6.51
C LEU A 91 -6.75 -12.45 5.81
N ALA A 92 -7.93 -11.88 6.02
CA ALA A 92 -8.29 -10.57 5.48
C ALA A 92 -7.37 -9.45 5.99
N LEU A 93 -6.82 -9.55 7.21
CA LEU A 93 -5.86 -8.56 7.72
C LEU A 93 -4.51 -8.62 6.99
N ARG A 94 -4.15 -9.78 6.45
CA ARG A 94 -2.86 -9.99 5.78
C ARG A 94 -2.85 -9.49 4.33
N GLY A 95 -4.02 -9.30 3.72
CA GLY A 95 -4.16 -9.06 2.28
C GLY A 95 -4.05 -10.36 1.47
N LYS A 96 -3.26 -10.36 0.39
CA LYS A 96 -3.04 -11.54 -0.51
C LYS A 96 -4.30 -12.05 -1.21
N TYR A 97 -5.19 -11.15 -1.61
CA TYR A 97 -6.40 -11.51 -2.34
C TYR A 97 -6.07 -11.98 -3.76
N LYS A 98 -6.64 -13.13 -4.14
CA LYS A 98 -6.44 -13.73 -5.46
C LYS A 98 -6.91 -12.79 -6.58
N THR A 99 -8.06 -12.14 -6.36
CA THR A 99 -8.72 -11.21 -7.27
C THR A 99 -9.04 -9.91 -6.53
N ILE A 100 -8.85 -8.78 -7.19
CA ILE A 100 -9.19 -7.45 -6.65
C ILE A 100 -10.56 -7.07 -7.22
N GLY A 101 -11.57 -7.06 -6.36
CA GLY A 101 -12.93 -6.65 -6.72
C GLY A 101 -13.14 -5.15 -6.50
N TYR A 102 -14.39 -4.72 -6.68
CA TYR A 102 -14.76 -3.32 -6.53
C TYR A 102 -14.52 -2.79 -5.11
N VAL A 103 -14.82 -3.60 -4.08
CA VAL A 103 -14.61 -3.20 -2.67
C VAL A 103 -13.13 -2.95 -2.41
N GLU A 104 -12.26 -3.87 -2.85
CA GLU A 104 -10.82 -3.74 -2.68
C GLU A 104 -10.28 -2.53 -3.46
N TRP A 105 -10.74 -2.28 -4.69
CA TRP A 105 -10.37 -1.08 -5.46
C TRP A 105 -10.83 0.22 -4.79
N SER A 106 -12.02 0.26 -4.22
CA SER A 106 -12.52 1.42 -3.47
C SER A 106 -11.68 1.68 -2.23
N LEU A 107 -11.32 0.64 -1.47
CA LEU A 107 -10.45 0.76 -0.29
C LEU A 107 -9.03 1.20 -0.67
N ILE A 108 -8.47 0.67 -1.78
CA ILE A 108 -7.20 1.13 -2.34
C ILE A 108 -7.29 2.63 -2.63
N GLY A 109 -8.30 3.07 -3.38
CA GLY A 109 -8.48 4.48 -3.73
C GLY A 109 -8.58 5.39 -2.50
N ALA A 110 -9.45 5.02 -1.55
CA ALA A 110 -9.64 5.78 -0.31
C ALA A 110 -8.35 5.85 0.53
N SER A 111 -7.69 4.71 0.76
CA SER A 111 -6.42 4.66 1.51
C SER A 111 -5.33 5.48 0.83
N SER A 112 -5.28 5.49 -0.50
CA SER A 112 -4.29 6.27 -1.27
C SER A 112 -4.48 7.76 -1.11
N LEU A 113 -5.72 8.23 -1.18
CA LEU A 113 -6.04 9.64 -0.97
C LEU A 113 -5.69 10.06 0.46
N ILE A 114 -6.11 9.28 1.46
CA ILE A 114 -5.82 9.57 2.87
C ILE A 114 -4.31 9.59 3.10
N PHE A 115 -3.56 8.63 2.53
CA PHE A 115 -2.10 8.59 2.61
C PHE A 115 -1.46 9.84 2.02
N GLY A 116 -1.91 10.28 0.84
CA GLY A 116 -1.41 11.51 0.21
C GLY A 116 -1.66 12.75 1.05
N PHE A 117 -2.89 12.91 1.58
CA PHE A 117 -3.25 14.05 2.43
C PHE A 117 -2.58 14.01 3.80
N ALA A 118 -2.26 12.83 4.34
CA ALA A 118 -1.56 12.69 5.62
C ALA A 118 -0.15 13.30 5.59
N HIS A 119 0.44 13.50 4.41
CA HIS A 119 1.75 14.12 4.26
C HIS A 119 1.68 15.63 4.04
N TRP A 120 0.50 16.20 3.82
CA TRP A 120 0.37 17.61 3.49
C TRP A 120 0.74 18.53 4.66
N GLU A 121 1.50 19.59 4.36
CA GLU A 121 1.92 20.63 5.31
C GLU A 121 0.75 21.27 6.07
N GLY A 122 -0.43 21.38 5.45
CA GLY A 122 -1.63 21.92 6.10
C GLY A 122 -2.11 21.06 7.28
N TRP A 123 -1.64 19.81 7.38
CA TRP A 123 -1.98 18.86 8.44
C TRP A 123 -0.80 18.51 9.33
N THR A 124 0.40 18.33 8.76
CA THR A 124 1.59 17.82 9.48
C THR A 124 2.77 18.78 9.49
N GLY A 125 2.69 19.92 8.80
CA GLY A 125 3.83 20.83 8.61
C GLY A 125 4.98 20.24 7.79
N SER A 126 4.79 19.07 7.15
CA SER A 126 5.88 18.31 6.53
C SER A 126 6.08 18.64 5.05
N TRP A 127 5.12 18.33 4.18
CA TRP A 127 5.33 18.38 2.73
C TRP A 127 4.40 19.36 2.00
N GLY A 128 4.98 20.14 1.07
CA GLY A 128 4.21 21.04 0.21
C GLY A 128 3.12 20.32 -0.59
N ALA A 129 2.03 21.03 -0.89
CA ALA A 129 0.82 20.47 -1.53
C ALA A 129 1.09 19.66 -2.83
N TRP A 130 2.13 20.01 -3.59
CA TRP A 130 2.50 19.29 -4.81
C TRP A 130 2.91 17.82 -4.54
N LYS A 131 3.41 17.51 -3.34
CA LYS A 131 3.79 16.15 -2.94
C LYS A 131 2.58 15.29 -2.56
N ILE A 132 1.38 15.86 -2.39
CA ILE A 132 0.16 15.09 -2.10
C ILE A 132 -0.10 14.09 -3.23
N LEU A 133 0.04 14.52 -4.49
CA LEU A 133 -0.18 13.65 -5.64
C LEU A 133 0.88 12.54 -5.70
N GLN A 134 2.14 12.88 -5.45
CA GLN A 134 3.24 11.91 -5.41
C GLN A 134 3.04 10.89 -4.28
N ALA A 135 2.75 11.35 -3.07
CA ALA A 135 2.48 10.51 -1.90
C ALA A 135 1.24 9.64 -2.11
N GLY A 136 0.16 10.21 -2.66
CA GLY A 136 -1.06 9.46 -2.97
C GLY A 136 -0.84 8.37 -4.01
N LEU A 137 -0.03 8.63 -5.05
CA LEU A 137 0.35 7.63 -6.04
C LEU A 137 1.21 6.51 -5.43
N SER A 138 2.15 6.85 -4.55
CA SER A 138 2.89 5.85 -3.76
C SER A 138 1.94 5.03 -2.89
N GLY A 139 1.01 5.70 -2.20
CA GLY A 139 -0.06 5.13 -1.42
C GLY A 139 -0.88 4.10 -2.20
N PHE A 140 -1.18 4.39 -3.46
CA PHE A 140 -1.87 3.49 -4.39
C PHE A 140 -1.09 2.22 -4.69
N PHE A 141 0.18 2.33 -5.06
CA PHE A 141 1.01 1.15 -5.36
C PHE A 141 1.23 0.28 -4.13
N LEU A 142 1.47 0.89 -2.98
CA LEU A 142 1.63 0.18 -1.70
C LEU A 142 0.32 -0.49 -1.25
N SER A 143 -0.83 0.18 -1.42
CA SER A 143 -2.15 -0.41 -1.14
C SER A 143 -2.46 -1.58 -2.09
N TYR A 144 -2.12 -1.45 -3.37
CA TYR A 144 -2.19 -2.55 -4.33
C TYR A 144 -1.28 -3.71 -3.91
N ALA A 145 -0.04 -3.42 -3.48
CA ALA A 145 0.90 -4.44 -3.02
C ALA A 145 0.37 -5.18 -1.78
N PHE A 146 -0.22 -4.46 -0.82
CA PHE A 146 -0.91 -5.06 0.32
C PHE A 146 -2.04 -6.00 -0.13
N VAL A 147 -2.96 -5.51 -0.95
CA VAL A 147 -4.12 -6.29 -1.41
C VAL A 147 -3.66 -7.52 -2.20
N LYS A 148 -2.66 -7.41 -3.08
CA LYS A 148 -2.28 -8.50 -3.99
C LYS A 148 -1.23 -9.45 -3.41
N TYR A 149 -0.23 -8.92 -2.71
CA TYR A 149 0.98 -9.63 -2.28
C TYR A 149 1.13 -9.68 -0.76
N GLY A 150 0.33 -8.92 -0.02
CA GLY A 150 0.25 -8.94 1.44
C GLY A 150 0.99 -7.80 2.12
N ILE A 151 0.74 -7.66 3.43
CA ILE A 151 1.33 -6.61 4.27
C ILE A 151 2.86 -6.63 4.25
N GLU A 152 3.47 -7.81 4.14
CA GLU A 152 4.92 -7.96 4.11
C GLU A 152 5.53 -7.29 2.87
N SER A 153 4.82 -7.36 1.73
CA SER A 153 5.25 -6.75 0.48
C SER A 153 5.17 -5.23 0.54
N ALA A 154 4.08 -4.69 1.09
CA ALA A 154 3.91 -3.25 1.26
C ALA A 154 4.98 -2.68 2.21
N ILE A 155 5.21 -3.33 3.36
CA ILE A 155 6.26 -2.97 4.32
C ILE A 155 7.62 -2.97 3.64
N PHE A 156 7.97 -4.05 2.93
CA PHE A 156 9.27 -4.18 2.29
C PHE A 156 9.51 -3.07 1.26
N ILE A 157 8.54 -2.81 0.38
CA ILE A 157 8.63 -1.75 -0.63
C ILE A 157 8.81 -0.38 0.04
N HIS A 158 8.03 -0.10 1.09
CA HIS A 158 8.07 1.20 1.77
C HIS A 158 9.38 1.41 2.54
N ILE A 159 9.83 0.43 3.34
CA ILE A 159 11.14 0.49 4.01
C ILE A 159 12.24 0.71 2.98
N THR A 160 12.24 -0.05 1.88
CA THR A 160 13.27 0.05 0.84
C THR A 160 13.32 1.46 0.26
N ASN A 161 12.16 2.05 -0.05
CA ASN A 161 12.07 3.42 -0.54
C ASN A 161 12.61 4.43 0.50
N ASN A 162 12.23 4.30 1.77
CA ASN A 162 12.66 5.22 2.83
C ASN A 162 14.17 5.13 3.10
N VAL A 163 14.72 3.92 3.14
CA VAL A 163 16.15 3.68 3.35
C VAL A 163 16.96 4.20 2.17
N LEU A 164 16.56 3.92 0.92
CA LEU A 164 17.25 4.45 -0.26
C LEU A 164 17.19 5.97 -0.31
N SER A 165 16.03 6.57 0.02
CA SER A 165 15.89 8.02 0.09
C SER A 165 16.81 8.60 1.18
N ALA A 166 16.85 8.02 2.38
CA ALA A 166 17.71 8.50 3.46
C ALA A 166 19.20 8.34 3.16
N LEU A 167 19.60 7.22 2.57
CA LEU A 167 20.99 7.00 2.13
C LEU A 167 21.45 8.08 1.14
N SER A 168 20.57 8.50 0.22
CA SER A 168 20.88 9.56 -0.74
C SER A 168 21.01 10.96 -0.10
N VAL A 169 20.35 11.21 1.03
CA VAL A 169 20.49 12.46 1.79
C VAL A 169 21.76 12.43 2.65
N VAL A 170 21.98 11.35 3.39
CA VAL A 170 23.17 11.16 4.25
C VAL A 170 24.46 11.28 3.45
N SER A 171 24.50 10.68 2.25
CA SER A 171 25.69 10.70 1.40
C SER A 171 26.04 12.10 0.86
N VAL A 172 25.08 13.03 0.86
CA VAL A 172 25.30 14.46 0.55
C VAL A 172 25.83 15.21 1.77
N VAL A 173 25.34 14.89 2.97
CA VAL A 173 25.71 15.59 4.23
C VAL A 173 27.11 15.20 4.72
N VAL A 174 27.50 13.93 4.61
CA VAL A 174 28.79 13.43 5.12
C VAL A 174 29.97 13.80 4.21
N GLY A 175 29.72 14.35 3.01
CA GLY A 175 30.76 14.87 2.11
C GLY A 175 31.69 13.83 1.47
N ASP A 176 31.62 12.56 1.84
CA ASP A 176 32.71 11.59 1.62
C ASP A 176 32.34 10.29 0.88
N SER A 177 31.17 10.21 0.21
CA SER A 177 30.82 8.98 -0.52
C SER A 177 30.08 9.22 -1.83
N SER A 178 30.80 9.78 -2.82
CA SER A 178 30.33 9.88 -4.21
C SER A 178 29.81 8.55 -4.75
N TRP A 179 30.44 7.42 -4.39
CA TRP A 179 30.07 6.09 -4.85
C TRP A 179 28.78 5.55 -4.22
N ILE A 180 28.49 5.83 -2.94
CA ILE A 180 27.21 5.43 -2.29
C ILE A 180 26.05 6.19 -2.95
N THR A 181 26.23 7.50 -3.18
CA THR A 181 25.24 8.32 -3.90
C THR A 181 24.99 7.78 -5.31
N VAL A 182 26.06 7.46 -6.05
CA VAL A 182 25.96 6.90 -7.40
C VAL A 182 25.24 5.56 -7.40
N ILE A 183 25.59 4.63 -6.51
CA ILE A 183 24.93 3.33 -6.41
C ILE A 183 23.47 3.48 -6.01
N THR A 184 23.18 4.31 -5.01
CA THR A 184 21.80 4.51 -4.51
C THR A 184 20.93 5.13 -5.59
N ASN A 185 21.43 6.14 -6.31
CA ASN A 185 20.74 6.72 -7.45
C ASN A 185 20.56 5.70 -8.56
N PHE A 186 21.58 4.91 -8.89
CA PHE A 186 21.47 3.85 -9.90
C PHE A 186 20.40 2.82 -9.53
N LEU A 187 20.30 2.43 -8.26
CA LEU A 187 19.26 1.54 -7.74
C LEU A 187 17.86 2.17 -7.84
N ILE A 188 17.71 3.43 -7.44
CA ILE A 188 16.44 4.16 -7.55
C ILE A 188 16.01 4.24 -9.03
N TRP A 189 16.90 4.66 -9.92
CA TRP A 189 16.62 4.75 -11.35
C TRP A 189 16.34 3.38 -11.96
N GLY A 190 17.06 2.34 -11.56
CA GLY A 190 16.82 0.95 -11.98
C GLY A 190 15.43 0.46 -11.57
N LEU A 191 15.03 0.69 -10.33
CA LEU A 191 13.69 0.37 -9.83
C LEU A 191 12.60 1.15 -10.58
N MET A 192 12.79 2.44 -10.79
CA MET A 192 11.88 3.27 -11.59
C MET A 192 11.76 2.76 -13.02
N PHE A 193 12.88 2.42 -13.66
CA PHE A 193 12.91 1.89 -15.02
C PHE A 193 12.14 0.56 -15.13
N ILE A 194 12.39 -0.39 -14.22
CA ILE A 194 11.65 -1.67 -14.17
C ILE A 194 10.15 -1.41 -13.96
N GLY A 195 9.80 -0.48 -13.06
CA GLY A 195 8.42 -0.07 -12.83
C GLY A 195 7.74 0.49 -14.09
N ILE A 196 8.40 1.39 -14.80
CA ILE A 196 7.92 1.96 -16.07
C ILE A 196 7.75 0.87 -17.12
N MET A 197 8.75 0.00 -17.30
CA MET A 197 8.70 -1.10 -18.26
C MET A 197 7.52 -2.03 -17.99
N LYS A 198 7.24 -2.35 -16.72
CA LYS A 198 6.08 -3.15 -16.35
C LYS A 198 4.77 -2.42 -16.60
N GLY A 199 4.71 -1.12 -16.31
CA GLY A 199 3.56 -0.26 -16.61
C GLY A 199 3.24 -0.22 -18.11
N VAL A 200 4.25 0.02 -18.95
CA VAL A 200 4.14 -0.01 -20.41
C VAL A 200 3.65 -1.38 -20.90
N SER A 201 4.22 -2.48 -20.37
CA SER A 201 3.77 -3.84 -20.70
C SER A 201 2.30 -4.06 -20.36
N VAL A 202 1.81 -3.57 -19.22
CA VAL A 202 0.40 -3.67 -18.84
C VAL A 202 -0.49 -2.89 -19.81
N ILE A 203 -0.09 -1.66 -20.17
CA ILE A 203 -0.83 -0.82 -21.13
C ILE A 203 -0.91 -1.50 -22.51
N ILE A 204 0.22 -1.98 -23.01
CA ILE A 204 0.28 -2.70 -24.30
C ILE A 204 -0.65 -3.92 -24.25
N ASN A 205 -0.54 -4.76 -23.21
CA ASN A 205 -1.38 -5.95 -23.06
C ASN A 205 -2.88 -5.61 -22.98
N PHE A 206 -3.24 -4.50 -22.33
CA PHE A 206 -4.62 -4.03 -22.26
C PHE A 206 -5.17 -3.70 -23.66
N PHE A 207 -4.43 -2.93 -24.46
CA PHE A 207 -4.86 -2.56 -25.81
C PHE A 207 -4.84 -3.74 -26.79
N LEU A 208 -3.81 -4.59 -26.75
CA LEU A 208 -3.72 -5.77 -27.61
C LEU A 208 -4.87 -6.76 -27.33
N ASN A 209 -5.16 -7.06 -26.07
CA ASN A 209 -6.25 -7.98 -25.71
C ASN A 209 -7.63 -7.44 -26.06
N ARG A 210 -7.83 -6.11 -26.03
CA ARG A 210 -9.07 -5.47 -26.47
C ARG A 210 -9.29 -5.66 -27.97
N ASN A 211 -8.25 -5.46 -28.78
CA ASN A 211 -8.31 -5.59 -30.23
C ASN A 211 -8.55 -7.04 -30.68
N ILE A 212 -7.94 -8.02 -30.00
CA ILE A 212 -8.16 -9.45 -30.30
C ILE A 212 -9.61 -9.85 -30.03
N LYS A 213 -10.19 -9.44 -28.90
CA LYS A 213 -11.60 -9.74 -28.57
C LYS A 213 -12.58 -9.12 -29.57
N GLN A 214 -12.32 -7.90 -30.02
CA GLN A 214 -13.17 -7.24 -31.03
C GLN A 214 -13.11 -7.97 -32.39
N ARG A 215 -11.91 -8.35 -32.85
CA ARG A 215 -11.74 -9.10 -34.10
C ARG A 215 -12.41 -10.46 -34.07
N ALA A 216 -12.35 -11.16 -32.93
CA ALA A 216 -13.02 -12.43 -32.74
C ALA A 216 -14.55 -12.29 -32.82
N GLN A 217 -15.14 -11.20 -32.31
CA GLN A 217 -16.59 -10.97 -32.40
C GLN A 217 -17.07 -10.64 -33.82
N THR A 218 -16.27 -9.93 -34.62
CA THR A 218 -16.61 -9.60 -36.02
C THR A 218 -16.46 -10.76 -37.01
N SER A 219 -15.81 -11.88 -36.62
CA SER A 219 -15.65 -13.06 -37.50
C SER A 219 -16.77 -14.10 -37.36
N TYR A 220 -17.75 -13.86 -36.46
CA TYR A 220 -18.96 -14.67 -36.29
C TYR A 220 -20.23 -13.97 -36.80
N LEU A 221 -20.09 -12.86 -37.53
CA LEU A 221 -21.15 -12.15 -38.25
C LEU A 221 -20.87 -12.23 -39.75
#